data_AF-A0A5C3Q5Q2-F1
#
_entry.id   AF-A0A5C3Q5Q2-F1
#
_cell.length_a   1.000
_cell.length_b   1.000
_cell.length_c   1.000
_cell.angle_alpha   90.00
_cell.angle_beta   90.00
_cell.angle_gamma   90.00
#
_symmetry.space_group_name_H-M   'P 1'
#
loop_
_entity.id
_entity.type
_entity.pdbx_description
1 polymer ?
#
loop_
_entity_poly.entity_id
_entity_poly.type
_entity_poly.pdbx_seq_one_letter_code
_entity_poly.pdbx_strand_id
1 'polypeptide(L)' 'KQWMRVATPALYDCVILRSQSQADSFAAALRSTPSLGKCIRKLRIEGGFGDSMHSIIVGYPNICDFLITLEV' A
#
# COMPACT_ATOMS: atom_id res chain seq x y z
N LYS A 1 7.90 20.97 10.85
CA LYS A 1 7.18 19.77 11.35
C LYS A 1 5.73 19.65 10.83
N GLN A 2 4.97 20.75 10.61
CA GLN A 2 3.60 20.66 10.06
C GLN A 2 3.51 20.10 8.62
N TRP A 3 4.46 20.43 7.75
CA TRP A 3 4.48 19.96 6.36
C TRP A 3 4.48 18.43 6.26
N MET A 4 5.25 17.75 7.12
CA MET A 4 5.30 16.30 7.16
C MET A 4 3.92 15.71 7.51
N ARG A 5 3.22 16.28 8.50
CA ARG A 5 1.87 15.84 8.88
C ARG A 5 0.83 15.99 7.76
N VAL A 6 0.95 17.03 6.93
CA VAL A 6 0.01 17.29 5.81
C VAL A 6 0.39 16.49 4.57
N ALA A 7 1.69 16.33 4.30
CA ALA A 7 2.19 15.63 3.14
C ALA A 7 2.12 14.11 3.28
N THR A 8 2.30 13.54 4.48
CA THR A 8 2.25 12.09 4.70
C THR A 8 0.94 11.47 4.19
N PRO A 9 -0.26 11.97 4.52
CA PRO A 9 -1.49 11.41 3.98
C PRO A 9 -1.60 11.50 2.46
N ALA A 10 -1.09 12.57 1.85
CA ALA A 10 -1.13 12.76 0.41
C ALA A 10 -0.11 11.86 -0.33
N LEU A 11 1.06 11.64 0.28
CA LEU A 11 2.11 10.79 -0.28
C LEU A 11 1.71 9.32 -0.28
N TYR A 12 1.04 8.87 0.79
CA TYR A 12 0.57 7.49 0.93
C TYR A 12 -0.86 7.29 0.38
N ASP A 13 -1.50 8.31 -0.21
CA ASP A 13 -2.86 8.18 -0.75
C ASP A 13 -2.98 7.09 -1.83
N CYS A 14 -1.97 7.05 -2.71
CA CYS A 14 -1.92 6.17 -3.87
C CYS A 14 -0.64 5.33 -3.84
N VAL A 15 -0.81 4.02 -3.79
CA VAL A 15 0.29 3.06 -3.76
C VAL A 15 0.23 2.20 -5.02
N ILE A 16 1.36 2.13 -5.70
CA ILE A 16 1.53 1.33 -6.92
C ILE A 16 2.64 0.32 -6.66
N LEU A 17 2.29 -0.96 -6.62
CA LEU A 17 3.22 -2.07 -6.44
C LEU A 17 3.40 -2.77 -7.79
N ARG A 18 4.61 -2.69 -8.36
CA ARG A 18 4.93 -3.28 -9.68
C ARG A 18 5.90 -4.45 -9.61
N SER A 19 6.40 -4.77 -8.43
CA SER A 19 7.33 -5.89 -8.23
C SER A 19 7.16 -6.52 -6.85
N GLN A 20 7.53 -7.80 -6.74
CA GLN A 20 7.48 -8.56 -5.49
C GLN A 20 8.31 -7.88 -4.40
N SER A 21 9.52 -7.42 -4.73
CA SER A 21 10.40 -6.75 -3.77
C SER A 21 9.80 -5.47 -3.17
N GLN A 22 9.02 -4.72 -3.96
CA GLN A 22 8.29 -3.54 -3.49
C GLN A 22 7.14 -3.96 -2.57
N ALA A 23 6.39 -4.99 -2.94
CA ALA A 23 5.29 -5.51 -2.12
C ALA A 23 5.79 -6.01 -0.76
N ASP A 24 6.89 -6.75 -0.73
CA ASP A 24 7.47 -7.31 0.51
C ASP A 24 8.02 -6.20 1.42
N SER A 25 8.76 -5.26 0.85
CA SER A 25 9.29 -4.09 1.59
C SER A 25 8.16 -3.23 2.15
N PHE A 26 7.09 -3.09 1.39
CA PHE A 26 5.92 -2.32 1.79
C PHE A 26 5.12 -3.03 2.90
N ALA A 27 4.92 -4.35 2.79
CA ALA A 27 4.32 -5.15 3.85
C ALA A 27 5.15 -5.12 5.14
N ALA A 28 6.48 -5.07 5.06
CA ALA A 28 7.35 -4.88 6.22
C ALA A 28 7.20 -3.48 6.83
N ALA A 29 7.15 -2.43 5.99
CA ALA A 29 6.93 -1.06 6.44
C ALA A 29 5.58 -0.88 7.16
N LEU A 30 4.52 -1.50 6.65
CA LEU A 30 3.20 -1.47 7.29
C LEU A 30 3.16 -2.20 8.63
N ARG A 31 3.85 -3.33 8.74
CA ARG A 31 4.00 -4.03 10.02
C ARG A 31 4.71 -3.16 11.06
N SER A 32 5.71 -2.40 10.64
CA SER A 32 6.42 -1.47 11.53
C SER A 32 5.59 -0.23 11.87
N THR A 33 4.77 0.28 10.94
CA THR A 33 3.98 1.51 11.14
C THR A 33 2.52 1.33 10.68
N PRO A 34 1.66 0.72 11.51
CA PRO A 34 0.28 0.40 11.13
C PRO A 34 -0.60 1.64 10.85
N SER A 35 -0.24 2.80 11.41
CA SER A 35 -0.98 4.05 11.21
C SER A 35 -0.95 4.55 9.76
N LEU A 36 0.09 4.20 8.99
CA LEU A 36 0.20 4.56 7.57
C LEU A 36 -0.84 3.83 6.71
N GLY A 37 -1.25 2.62 7.10
CA GLY A 37 -2.31 1.87 6.42
C GLY A 37 -3.62 2.63 6.34
N LYS A 38 -3.91 3.52 7.30
CA LYS A 38 -5.14 4.32 7.32
C LYS A 38 -5.16 5.45 6.29
N CYS A 39 -3.98 5.87 5.81
CA CYS A 39 -3.84 6.96 4.83
C CYS A 39 -4.00 6.48 3.39
N ILE A 40 -3.92 5.18 3.16
CA ILE A 40 -3.93 4.59 1.82
C ILE A 40 -5.38 4.40 1.38
N ARG A 41 -5.72 5.00 0.24
CA ARG A 41 -7.07 4.93 -0.35
C ARG A 41 -7.07 4.26 -1.71
N LYS A 42 -5.96 4.34 -2.44
CA LYS A 42 -5.82 3.78 -3.78
C LYS A 42 -4.68 2.78 -3.82
N LEU A 43 -4.97 1.56 -4.25
CA LEU A 43 -4.01 0.48 -4.34
C LEU A 43 -4.03 -0.10 -5.75
N ARG A 44 -2.89 0.01 -6.44
CA ARG A 44 -2.63 -0.62 -7.73
C ARG A 44 -1.57 -1.70 -7.56
N ILE A 45 -1.91 -2.91 -7.99
CA ILE A 45 -1.03 -4.07 -7.95
C ILE A 45 -0.86 -4.58 -9.38
N GLU A 46 0.39 -4.64 -9.84
CA GLU A 46 0.74 -5.25 -11.12
C GLU A 46 1.40 -6.60 -10.86
N GLY A 47 0.61 -7.68 -10.97
CA GLY A 47 1.00 -9.06 -10.68
C GLY A 47 0.26 -9.70 -9.50
N GLY A 48 0.51 -11.00 -9.28
CA GLY A 48 -0.05 -11.77 -8.17
C GLY A 48 1.00 -12.05 -7.09
N PHE A 49 1.16 -11.14 -6.12
CA PHE A 49 2.23 -11.21 -5.10
C PHE A 49 1.96 -12.15 -3.90
N GLY A 50 1.05 -13.11 -4.02
CA GLY A 50 0.80 -14.16 -3.01
C GLY A 50 0.51 -13.63 -1.60
N ASP A 51 1.17 -14.19 -0.57
CA ASP A 51 0.96 -13.88 0.86
C ASP A 51 1.17 -12.40 1.22
N SER A 52 2.03 -11.69 0.51
CA SER A 52 2.25 -10.26 0.71
C SER A 52 0.98 -9.47 0.41
N MET A 53 0.16 -9.94 -0.54
CA MET A 53 -1.12 -9.34 -0.90
C MET A 53 -2.15 -9.43 0.24
N HIS A 54 -2.20 -10.56 0.94
CA HIS A 54 -3.09 -10.72 2.10
C HIS A 54 -2.71 -9.75 3.22
N SER A 55 -1.41 -9.66 3.53
CA SER A 55 -0.89 -8.75 4.55
C SER A 55 -1.16 -7.28 4.23
N ILE A 56 -1.05 -6.94 2.94
CA ILE A 56 -1.39 -5.64 2.36
C ILE A 56 -2.88 -5.37 2.56
N ILE A 57 -3.78 -6.21 2.04
CA ILE A 57 -5.23 -5.99 2.09
C ILE A 57 -5.75 -5.85 3.53
N VAL A 58 -5.30 -6.70 4.46
CA VAL A 58 -5.70 -6.62 5.88
C VAL A 58 -5.24 -5.31 6.53
N GLY A 59 -4.13 -4.73 6.05
CA GLY A 59 -3.59 -3.45 6.53
C GLY A 59 -4.35 -2.21 6.05
N TYR A 60 -5.28 -2.33 5.10
CA TYR A 60 -5.99 -1.19 4.51
C TYR A 60 -7.51 -1.26 4.73
N PRO A 61 -8.01 -0.71 5.83
CA PRO A 61 -9.45 -0.65 6.06
C PRO A 61 -10.18 0.34 5.14
N ASN A 62 -9.45 1.25 4.48
CA ASN A 62 -10.01 2.41 3.77
C ASN A 62 -9.75 2.40 2.25
N ILE A 63 -9.53 1.24 1.64
CA ILE A 63 -9.35 1.17 0.17
C ILE A 63 -10.67 1.61 -0.50
N CYS A 64 -10.60 2.68 -1.29
CA CYS A 64 -11.68 3.13 -2.16
C CYS A 64 -11.47 2.67 -3.59
N ASP A 65 -10.22 2.72 -4.07
CA ASP A 65 -9.87 2.34 -5.43
C ASP A 65 -8.88 1.16 -5.38
N PHE A 66 -9.29 0.03 -5.96
CA PHE A 66 -8.47 -1.16 -6.05
C PHE A 66 -8.34 -1.62 -7.49
N LEU A 67 -7.12 -1.73 -7.98
CA LEU A 67 -6.83 -2.17 -9.33
C LEU A 67 -5.74 -3.24 -9.32
N ILE A 68 -6.04 -4.39 -9.93
CA ILE A 68 -5.08 -5.46 -10.16
C ILE A 68 -4.92 -5.62 -11.67
N THR A 69 -3.67 -5.62 -12.14
CA THR A 69 -3.34 -6.11 -13.49
C THR A 69 -2.64 -7.45 -13.38
N LEU A 70 -3.13 -8.44 -14.13
CA LEU A 70 -2.63 -9.82 -14.15
C LEU A 70 -1.78 -10.10 -15.40
N GLU A 71 -1.39 -9.06 -16.15
CA GLU A 71 -0.48 -9.22 -17.29
C GLU A 71 0.92 -9.59 -16.80
N VAL A 72 1.42 -10.72 -17.32
CA VAL A 72 2.75 -11.29 -17.06
C VAL A 72 3.71 -10.82 -18.15
#